data_AF-A0A1G5VJM3-F1
#
_entry.id   AF-A0A1G5VJM3-F1
#
_cell.length_a   1.000
_cell.length_b   1.000
_cell.length_c   1.000
_cell.angle_alpha   90.00
_cell.angle_beta   90.00
_cell.angle_gamma   90.00
#
_symmetry.space_group_name_H-M   'P 1'
#
loop_
_entity.id
_entity.type
_entity.pdbx_description
1 polymer ?
#
loop_
_entity_poly.entity_id
_entity_poly.type
_entity_poly.pdbx_seq_one_letter_code
_entity_poly.pdbx_strand_id
1 'polypeptide(L)'
;MTHKEKAMKIFYEKFNCSQAVLGAYTDDYGLTVDQAMKVAACFSGGVRKGEVCGAVSGAIMVIGLKYGDGPDYKTTAYPKAAEFMDRFKEKECFICL
;
A
#
# COMPACT_ATOMS: atom_id res chain seq x y z
N MET A 1 18.33 -3.02 3.72
CA MET A 1 17.23 -2.29 4.37
C MET A 1 15.97 -3.13 4.31
N THR A 2 15.24 -3.25 5.41
CA THR A 2 13.91 -3.87 5.46
C THR A 2 12.87 -3.00 4.76
N HIS A 3 11.70 -3.56 4.40
CA HIS A 3 10.59 -2.77 3.85
C HIS A 3 10.14 -1.67 4.82
N LYS A 4 10.17 -1.95 6.13
CA LYS A 4 9.89 -0.94 7.16
C LYS A 4 10.86 0.23 7.10
N GLU A 5 12.16 -0.04 7.04
CA GLU A 5 13.19 1.01 6.95
C GLU A 5 13.07 1.82 5.66
N LYS A 6 12.80 1.16 4.52
CA LYS A 6 12.57 1.83 3.24
C LYS A 6 11.34 2.74 3.29
N ALA A 7 10.22 2.24 3.83
CA ALA A 7 9.00 3.02 3.97
C ALA A 7 9.22 4.26 4.85
N MET A 8 9.90 4.11 6.00
CA MET A 8 10.24 5.24 6.86
C MET A 8 11.13 6.26 6.13
N LYS A 9 12.15 5.81 5.41
CA LYS A 9 13.02 6.69 4.61
C LYS A 9 12.21 7.49 3.58
N ILE A 10 11.39 6.83 2.78
CA ILE A 10 10.56 7.49 1.75
C ILE A 10 9.61 8.50 2.39
N PHE A 11 8.98 8.16 3.51
CA PHE A 11 8.10 9.07 4.24
C PHE A 11 8.84 10.33 4.72
N TYR A 12 10.06 10.18 5.26
CA TYR A 12 10.88 11.32 5.68
C TYR A 12 11.42 12.15 4.51
N GLU A 13 11.46 11.60 3.30
CA GLU A 13 11.81 12.31 2.06
C GLU A 13 10.62 13.13 1.48
N LYS A 14 9.62 13.47 2.32
CA LYS A 14 8.42 14.26 2.00
C LYS A 14 7.37 13.57 1.13
N PHE A 15 7.47 12.26 0.94
CA PHE A 15 6.39 11.49 0.34
C PHE A 15 5.34 11.10 1.37
N ASN A 16 4.14 10.82 0.90
CA ASN A 16 3.00 10.55 1.77
C ASN A 16 2.92 9.07 2.20
N CYS A 17 1.96 8.72 3.07
CA CYS A 17 1.87 7.39 3.66
C CYS A 17 1.60 6.25 2.64
N SER A 18 0.77 6.49 1.61
CA SER A 18 0.53 5.50 0.54
C SER A 18 1.76 5.34 -0.34
N GLN A 19 2.43 6.44 -0.68
CA GLN A 19 3.69 6.45 -1.43
C GLN A 19 4.83 5.74 -0.69
N ALA A 20 4.95 5.96 0.62
CA ALA A 20 5.94 5.32 1.47
C ALA A 20 5.79 3.80 1.49
N VAL A 21 4.56 3.30 1.66
CA VAL A 21 4.30 1.86 1.70
C VAL A 21 4.51 1.23 0.32
N LEU A 22 3.91 1.76 -0.74
CA LEU A 22 4.08 1.19 -2.09
C LEU A 22 5.54 1.26 -2.55
N GLY A 23 6.19 2.41 -2.34
CA GLY A 23 7.57 2.65 -2.72
C GLY A 23 8.56 1.70 -2.07
N ALA A 24 8.30 1.23 -0.85
CA ALA A 24 9.16 0.27 -0.15
C ALA A 24 9.23 -1.11 -0.83
N TYR A 25 8.25 -1.46 -1.67
CA TYR A 25 8.13 -2.76 -2.36
C TYR A 25 8.41 -2.66 -3.87
N THR A 26 8.89 -1.51 -4.36
CA THR A 26 9.21 -1.29 -5.78
C THR A 26 10.18 -2.33 -6.34
N ASP A 27 11.26 -2.61 -5.61
CA ASP A 27 12.29 -3.59 -5.97
C ASP A 27 11.76 -5.04 -6.09
N ASP A 28 10.67 -5.36 -5.40
CA ASP A 28 10.14 -6.73 -5.31
C ASP A 28 9.23 -7.07 -6.50
N TYR A 29 8.55 -6.08 -7.08
CA TYR A 29 7.45 -6.30 -8.04
C TYR A 29 7.60 -5.49 -9.33
N GLY A 30 8.82 -5.05 -9.66
CA GLY A 30 9.14 -4.46 -10.95
C GLY A 30 8.51 -3.09 -11.22
N LEU A 31 8.06 -2.39 -10.17
CA LEU A 31 7.60 -1.00 -10.29
C LEU A 31 8.80 -0.08 -10.11
N THR A 32 8.95 0.91 -10.99
CA THR A 32 9.93 1.97 -10.73
C THR A 32 9.46 2.84 -9.56
N VAL A 33 10.40 3.45 -8.84
CA VAL A 33 10.09 4.40 -7.77
C VAL A 33 9.20 5.53 -8.27
N ASP A 34 9.49 6.11 -9.44
CA ASP A 34 8.68 7.17 -10.05
C ASP A 34 7.23 6.72 -10.33
N GLN A 35 7.03 5.52 -10.88
CA GLN A 35 5.69 4.96 -11.07
C GLN A 35 4.96 4.77 -9.74
N ALA A 36 5.64 4.22 -8.72
CA ALA A 36 5.04 4.06 -7.39
C ALA A 36 4.61 5.40 -6.79
N MET A 37 5.46 6.43 -6.89
CA MET A 37 5.14 7.76 -6.37
C MET A 37 3.94 8.38 -7.10
N LYS A 38 3.87 8.27 -8.43
CA LYS A 38 2.76 8.80 -9.22
C LYS A 38 1.44 8.09 -8.93
N VAL A 39 1.44 6.76 -8.91
CA VAL A 39 0.24 5.94 -8.67
C VAL A 39 -0.31 6.17 -7.27
N ALA A 40 0.54 6.22 -6.25
CA ALA A 40 0.11 6.34 -4.86
C ALA A 40 -0.13 7.79 -4.38
N ALA A 41 0.12 8.81 -5.22
CA ALA A 41 0.12 10.22 -4.82
C ALA A 41 -1.21 10.69 -4.19
N CYS A 42 -2.34 10.21 -4.69
CA CYS A 42 -3.67 10.69 -4.28
C CYS A 42 -4.31 9.91 -3.13
N PHE A 43 -3.63 8.88 -2.60
CA PHE A 43 -4.21 7.97 -1.62
C PHE A 43 -3.93 8.35 -0.15
N SER A 44 -3.23 9.47 0.09
CA SER A 44 -2.99 9.98 1.44
C SER A 44 -4.12 10.84 1.99
N GLY A 45 -4.12 11.07 3.32
CA GLY A 45 -5.13 11.87 4.02
C GLY A 45 -6.51 11.22 4.05
N GLY A 46 -6.56 9.89 4.14
CA GLY A 46 -7.83 9.15 4.15
C GLY A 46 -8.48 9.02 2.77
N VAL A 47 -7.70 9.17 1.69
CA VAL A 47 -8.19 9.53 0.34
C VAL A 47 -8.94 10.86 0.36
N ARG A 48 -8.29 11.89 0.91
CA ARG A 48 -8.72 13.30 0.92
C ARG A 48 -10.06 13.62 1.61
N LYS A 49 -10.69 12.63 2.24
CA LYS A 49 -11.95 12.77 2.99
C LYS A 49 -11.88 12.21 4.42
N GLY A 50 -10.71 11.72 4.87
CA GLY A 50 -10.55 11.15 6.21
C GLY A 50 -11.11 9.73 6.36
N GLU A 51 -11.38 9.03 5.26
CA GLU A 51 -12.03 7.72 5.28
C GLU A 51 -11.00 6.59 5.21
N VAL A 52 -10.37 6.42 4.05
CA VAL A 52 -9.56 5.24 3.74
C VAL A 52 -8.08 5.49 4.00
N CYS A 53 -7.49 4.79 4.97
CA CYS A 53 -6.08 4.94 5.32
C CYS A 53 -5.15 4.77 4.10
N GLY A 54 -4.25 5.74 3.91
CA GLY A 54 -3.32 5.73 2.77
C GLY A 54 -2.25 4.64 2.89
N ALA A 55 -1.72 4.39 4.09
CA ALA A 55 -0.76 3.31 4.31
C ALA A 55 -1.38 1.94 3.99
N VAL A 56 -2.63 1.72 4.40
CA VAL A 56 -3.42 0.52 4.07
C VAL A 56 -3.63 0.41 2.55
N SER A 57 -4.02 1.52 1.90
CA SER A 57 -4.18 1.56 0.44
C SER A 57 -2.89 1.17 -0.28
N GLY A 58 -1.73 1.68 0.16
CA GLY A 58 -0.42 1.28 -0.37
C GLY A 58 -0.13 -0.21 -0.18
N ALA A 59 -0.48 -0.78 0.97
CA ALA A 59 -0.32 -2.22 1.20
C ALA A 59 -1.24 -3.07 0.31
N ILE A 60 -2.48 -2.64 0.10
CA ILE A 60 -3.41 -3.29 -0.84
C ILE A 60 -2.87 -3.24 -2.28
N MET A 61 -2.25 -2.13 -2.70
CA MET A 61 -1.58 -2.05 -4.00
C MET A 61 -0.46 -3.10 -4.12
N VAL A 62 0.36 -3.28 -3.08
CA VAL A 62 1.42 -4.31 -3.06
C VAL A 62 0.84 -5.72 -3.16
N ILE A 63 -0.27 -6.00 -2.47
CA ILE A 63 -0.98 -7.28 -2.60
C ILE A 63 -1.46 -7.49 -4.04
N GLY A 64 -1.98 -6.43 -4.68
CA GLY A 64 -2.33 -6.44 -6.10
C GLY A 64 -1.13 -6.74 -7.01
N LEU A 65 0.03 -6.14 -6.75
CA LEU A 65 1.25 -6.42 -7.51
C LEU A 65 1.70 -7.89 -7.40
N LYS A 66 1.49 -8.52 -6.23
CA LYS A 66 1.89 -9.91 -6.01
C LYS A 66 0.90 -10.95 -6.54
N TYR A 67 -0.40 -10.70 -6.38
CA TYR A 67 -1.45 -11.71 -6.61
C TYR A 67 -2.45 -11.32 -7.70
N GLY A 68 -2.33 -10.12 -8.26
CA GLY A 68 -3.29 -9.53 -9.20
C GLY A 68 -3.11 -9.92 -10.66
N ASP A 69 -2.27 -10.91 -10.97
CA ASP A 69 -1.98 -11.33 -12.34
C ASP A 69 -2.96 -12.43 -12.83
N GLY A 70 -3.22 -12.43 -14.13
CA GLY A 70 -4.05 -13.42 -14.81
C GLY A 70 -5.58 -13.21 -14.73
N PRO A 71 -6.37 -14.00 -15.50
CA PRO A 71 -7.83 -13.85 -15.59
C PRO A 71 -8.55 -14.17 -14.27
N ASP A 72 -7.96 -15.04 -13.44
CA ASP A 72 -8.56 -15.50 -12.18
C ASP A 72 -8.07 -14.72 -10.95
N TYR A 73 -7.44 -13.56 -11.15
CA TYR A 73 -6.84 -12.77 -10.07
C TYR A 73 -7.79 -12.47 -8.90
N LYS A 74 -9.10 -12.44 -9.15
CA LYS A 74 -10.11 -12.23 -8.09
C LYS A 74 -10.09 -13.35 -7.05
N THR A 75 -9.82 -14.58 -7.46
CA THR A 75 -9.74 -15.74 -6.55
C THR A 75 -8.41 -15.83 -5.79
N THR A 76 -7.36 -15.16 -6.28
CA THR A 76 -6.04 -15.13 -5.62
C THR A 76 -5.84 -13.87 -4.78
N ALA A 77 -6.09 -12.69 -5.37
CA ALA A 77 -5.82 -11.39 -4.75
C ALA A 77 -6.87 -10.98 -3.72
N TYR A 78 -8.17 -11.21 -3.97
CA TYR A 78 -9.21 -10.74 -3.04
C TYR A 78 -9.13 -11.44 -1.67
N PRO A 79 -8.93 -12.77 -1.58
CA PRO A 79 -8.74 -13.41 -0.28
C PRO A 79 -7.52 -12.86 0.46
N LYS A 80 -6.43 -12.53 -0.26
CA LYS A 80 -5.22 -11.96 0.36
C LYS A 80 -5.42 -10.53 0.84
N ALA A 81 -6.17 -9.73 0.08
CA ALA A 81 -6.57 -8.39 0.49
C ALA A 81 -7.49 -8.45 1.73
N ALA A 82 -8.49 -9.33 1.73
CA ALA A 82 -9.39 -9.53 2.87
C ALA A 82 -8.64 -9.99 4.12
N GLU A 83 -7.78 -11.01 3.99
CA GLU A 83 -6.92 -11.50 5.08
C GLU A 83 -6.08 -10.36 5.69
N PHE A 84 -5.46 -9.54 4.85
CA PHE A 84 -4.70 -8.38 5.31
C PHE A 84 -5.59 -7.38 6.07
N MET A 85 -6.76 -7.06 5.51
CA MET A 85 -7.70 -6.12 6.11
C MET A 85 -8.20 -6.62 7.46
N ASP A 86 -8.54 -7.90 7.60
CA ASP A 86 -9.03 -8.45 8.86
C ASP A 86 -7.93 -8.46 9.93
N ARG A 87 -6.71 -8.88 9.57
CA ARG A 87 -5.53 -8.80 10.47
C ARG A 87 -5.19 -7.36 10.87
N PHE A 88 -5.55 -6.38 10.04
CA PHE A 88 -5.31 -4.97 10.33
C PHE A 88 -6.42 -4.38 11.21
N LYS A 89 -7.68 -4.83 11.06
CA LYS A 89 -8.79 -4.47 11.96
C LYS A 89 -8.53 -4.92 13.39
N GLU A 90 -7.98 -6.12 13.58
CA GLU A 90 -7.60 -6.65 14.90
C GLU A 90 -6.59 -5.76 15.65
N LYS A 91 -5.95 -4.81 14.96
CA LYS A 91 -5.01 -3.84 15.52
C LYS A 91 -5.60 -2.45 15.77
N GLU A 92 -6.93 -2.29 15.71
CA GLU A 92 -7.67 -1.07 16.09
C GLU A 92 -7.22 0.21 15.33
N CYS A 93 -6.86 0.12 14.04
CA CYS A 93 -6.26 1.26 13.33
C CYS A 93 -6.70 1.37 11.86
N PHE A 94 -8.01 1.38 11.55
CA PHE A 94 -8.47 1.38 10.16
C PHE A 94 -8.61 2.77 9.52
N ILE A 95 -8.87 3.78 10.34
CA ILE A 95 -9.23 5.13 9.91
C ILE A 95 -7.99 6.01 9.96
N CYS A 96 -7.80 6.80 8.90
CA CYS A 96 -6.77 7.83 8.88
C CYS A 96 -7.17 8.94 9.86
N LEU A 97 -6.69 8.88 11.10
CA LEU A 97 -6.80 9.98 12.07
C LEU A 97 -5.89 11.15 11.68
#